data_AF-W7JFL8-F1
#
_entry.id   AF-W7JFL8-F1
#
_cell.length_a   1.000
_cell.length_b   1.000
_cell.length_c   1.000
_cell.angle_alpha   90.00
_cell.angle_beta   90.00
_cell.angle_gamma   90.00
#
_symmetry.space_group_name_H-M   'P 1'
#
loop_
_entity.id
_entity.type
_entity.pdbx_description
1 polymer ?
#
loop_
_entity_poly.entity_id
_entity_poly.type
_entity_poly.pdbx_seq_one_letter_code
_entity_poly.pdbx_strand_id
1 'polypeptide(L)'
;MEEIINEVELTSLFNKISEGSRTIHFEDAMEIIYKMGYVPSKEDINEFNNMTKGCVCSLSNIKKFCNKIRSLNYSTEENRKNF
;
A
#
# COMPACT_ATOMS: atom_id res chain seq x y z
N MET A 1 -1.51 13.51 12.09
CA MET A 1 -2.23 12.57 12.98
C MET A 1 -2.78 11.40 12.17
N GLU A 2 -3.48 11.63 11.06
CA GLU A 2 -3.89 10.58 10.09
C GLU A 2 -2.72 9.68 9.62
N GLU A 3 -1.55 10.26 9.36
CA GLU A 3 -0.39 9.50 8.89
C GLU A 3 0.10 8.43 9.89
N ILE A 4 0.05 8.73 11.19
CA ILE A 4 0.41 7.80 12.27
C ILE A 4 -0.68 6.73 12.42
N ILE A 5 -1.95 7.13 12.29
CA ILE A 5 -3.10 6.21 12.35
C ILE A 5 -3.02 5.18 11.23
N ASN A 6 -2.71 5.62 10.00
CA ASN A 6 -2.59 4.75 8.84
C ASN A 6 -1.42 3.76 8.97
N GLU A 7 -0.31 4.17 9.60
CA GLU A 7 0.82 3.26 9.80
C GLU A 7 0.53 2.17 10.85
N VAL A 8 -0.18 2.53 11.93
CA VAL A 8 -0.59 1.60 12.98
C VAL A 8 -1.59 0.59 12.42
N GLU A 9 -2.59 1.05 11.67
CA GLU A 9 -3.60 0.19 11.05
C GLU A 9 -2.98 -0.77 10.03
N LEU A 10 -2.13 -0.26 9.13
CA LEU A 10 -1.38 -1.07 8.16
C LEU A 10 -0.58 -2.17 8.85
N THR A 11 0.15 -1.81 9.91
CA THR A 11 0.97 -2.76 10.68
C THR A 11 0.10 -3.81 11.37
N SER A 12 -1.06 -3.41 11.91
CA SER A 12 -2.01 -4.34 12.53
C SER A 12 -2.60 -5.33 11.53
N LEU A 13 -3.02 -4.85 10.34
CA LEU A 13 -3.54 -5.71 9.28
C LEU A 13 -2.49 -6.70 8.79
N PHE A 14 -1.26 -6.24 8.58
CA PHE A 14 -0.14 -7.10 8.19
C PHE A 14 0.11 -8.21 9.22
N ASN A 15 0.22 -7.85 10.51
CA ASN A 15 0.49 -8.83 11.57
C ASN A 15 -0.63 -9.86 11.71
N LYS A 16 -1.88 -9.45 11.48
CA LYS A 16 -3.03 -10.35 11.52
C LYS A 16 -2.99 -11.39 10.40
N ILE A 17 -2.58 -11.00 9.20
CA ILE A 17 -2.54 -11.89 8.03
C ILE A 17 -1.24 -12.71 7.99
N SER A 18 -0.13 -12.12 8.43
CA SER A 18 1.17 -12.81 8.36
C SER A 18 1.32 -13.95 9.36
N GLU A 19 0.46 -14.00 10.40
CA GLU A 19 0.51 -15.02 11.46
C GLU A 19 1.93 -15.17 12.07
N GLY A 20 2.68 -14.06 12.17
CA GLY A 20 4.05 -14.04 12.67
C GLY A 20 5.14 -14.22 11.60
N SER A 21 4.76 -14.46 10.34
CA SER A 21 5.67 -14.42 9.20
C SER A 21 6.20 -13.01 8.93
N ARG A 22 7.40 -12.93 8.34
CA ARG A 22 8.01 -11.68 7.89
C ARG A 22 7.45 -11.19 6.55
N THR A 23 6.75 -12.06 5.83
CA THR A 23 6.20 -11.79 4.50
C THR A 23 4.85 -12.45 4.31
N ILE A 24 4.04 -11.86 3.44
CA ILE A 24 2.73 -12.38 3.01
C ILE A 24 2.68 -12.53 1.49
N HIS A 25 1.66 -13.22 0.97
CA HIS A 25 1.48 -13.32 -0.48
C HIS A 25 1.08 -11.99 -1.10
N PHE A 26 1.27 -11.87 -2.42
CA PHE A 26 0.93 -10.64 -3.13
C PHE A 26 -0.57 -10.32 -3.04
N GLU A 27 -1.42 -11.33 -3.13
CA GLU A 27 -2.87 -11.23 -3.03
C GLU A 27 -3.29 -10.67 -1.67
N ASP A 28 -2.69 -11.16 -0.59
CA ASP A 28 -2.91 -10.69 0.77
C ASP A 28 -2.46 -9.23 0.94
N ALA A 29 -1.31 -8.88 0.35
CA ALA A 29 -0.83 -7.51 0.36
C ALA A 29 -1.80 -6.56 -0.36
N MET A 30 -2.37 -6.99 -1.48
CA MET A 30 -3.40 -6.23 -2.20
C MET A 30 -4.68 -6.07 -1.37
N GLU A 31 -5.10 -7.11 -0.64
CA GLU A 31 -6.25 -7.01 0.27
C GLU A 31 -6.02 -5.95 1.35
N ILE A 32 -4.81 -5.91 1.95
CA ILE A 32 -4.44 -4.87 2.91
C ILE A 32 -4.53 -3.48 2.26
N ILE A 33 -3.97 -3.31 1.07
CA ILE A 33 -3.97 -2.02 0.35
C ILE A 33 -5.41 -1.52 0.12
N TYR A 34 -6.33 -2.39 -0.29
CA TYR A 34 -7.74 -2.03 -0.47
C TYR A 34 -8.43 -1.70 0.86
N LYS A 35 -8.14 -2.44 1.93
CA LYS A 35 -8.67 -2.16 3.28
C LYS A 35 -8.20 -0.80 3.82
N MET A 36 -6.99 -0.39 3.46
CA MET A 36 -6.47 0.96 3.74
C MET A 36 -7.15 2.06 2.89
N GLY A 37 -8.11 1.72 2.04
CA GLY A 37 -8.87 2.66 1.21
C GLY A 37 -8.16 3.07 -0.09
N TYR A 38 -7.01 2.47 -0.42
CA TYR A 38 -6.33 2.76 -1.67
C TYR A 38 -6.93 1.96 -2.83
N VAL A 39 -7.06 2.60 -3.99
CA VAL A 39 -7.50 1.96 -5.24
C VAL A 39 -6.41 2.19 -6.31
N PRO A 40 -5.34 1.37 -6.31
CA PRO A 40 -4.25 1.52 -7.27
C PRO A 40 -4.68 1.24 -8.70
N SER A 41 -4.03 1.91 -9.67
CA SER A 41 -4.21 1.63 -11.09
C SER A 41 -3.60 0.28 -11.48
N LYS A 42 -3.93 -0.22 -12.68
CA LYS A 42 -3.30 -1.42 -13.23
C LYS A 42 -1.77 -1.27 -13.37
N GLU A 43 -1.31 -0.07 -13.69
CA GLU A 43 0.12 0.25 -13.81
C GLU A 43 0.81 0.19 -12.44
N ASP A 44 0.19 0.75 -11.41
CA ASP A 44 0.69 0.67 -10.03
C ASP A 44 0.79 -0.77 -9.53
N ILE A 45 -0.24 -1.58 -9.81
CA ILE A 45 -0.27 -3.01 -9.43
C ILE A 45 0.85 -3.77 -10.13
N ASN A 46 1.04 -3.53 -11.44
CA ASN A 46 2.11 -4.18 -12.20
C ASN A 46 3.50 -3.79 -11.67
N GLU A 47 3.72 -2.52 -11.35
CA GLU A 47 4.98 -2.07 -10.78
C GLU A 47 5.23 -2.66 -9.39
N PHE A 48 4.20 -2.73 -8.56
CA PHE A 48 4.29 -3.36 -7.24
C PHE A 48 4.61 -4.86 -7.32
N ASN A 49 3.97 -5.55 -8.26
CA ASN A 49 4.22 -6.95 -8.55
C ASN A 49 5.68 -7.18 -9.02
N ASN A 50 6.17 -6.31 -9.91
CA ASN A 50 7.56 -6.35 -10.37
C ASN A 50 8.56 -6.08 -9.23
N MET A 51 8.27 -5.11 -8.34
CA MET A 51 9.11 -4.79 -7.19
C MET A 51 9.26 -5.97 -6.22
N THR A 52 8.22 -6.80 -6.10
CA THR A 52 8.17 -7.95 -5.20
C THR A 52 8.55 -9.26 -5.89
N LYS A 53 8.95 -9.20 -7.17
CA LYS A 53 9.17 -10.36 -8.06
C LYS A 53 7.97 -11.34 -8.05
N GLY A 54 6.78 -10.81 -7.79
CA GLY A 54 5.49 -11.49 -7.81
C GLY A 54 5.32 -12.69 -6.89
N CYS A 55 5.96 -12.71 -5.71
CA CYS A 55 5.84 -13.87 -4.82
C CYS A 55 5.50 -13.50 -3.38
N VAL A 56 6.26 -12.61 -2.76
CA VAL A 56 6.09 -12.29 -1.33
C VAL A 56 6.35 -10.81 -1.03
N CYS A 57 5.51 -10.25 -0.15
CA CYS A 57 5.53 -8.84 0.24
C CYS A 57 5.90 -8.72 1.72
N SER A 58 6.91 -7.91 2.04
CA SER A 58 7.14 -7.47 3.42
C SER A 58 6.30 -6.24 3.75
N LEU A 59 6.12 -5.96 5.05
CA LEU A 59 5.49 -4.71 5.52
C LEU A 59 6.17 -3.47 4.92
N SER A 60 7.49 -3.49 4.74
CA SER A 60 8.25 -2.39 4.12
C SER A 60 7.87 -2.17 2.65
N ASN A 61 7.64 -3.25 1.89
CA ASN A 61 7.19 -3.15 0.51
C ASN A 61 5.82 -2.46 0.42
N ILE A 62 4.89 -2.86 1.29
CA ILE A 62 3.52 -2.31 1.31
C ILE A 62 3.54 -0.85 1.76
N LYS A 63 4.33 -0.50 2.78
CA LYS A 63 4.53 0.89 3.22
C LYS A 63 5.04 1.78 2.09
N LYS A 64 6.08 1.33 1.37
CA LYS A 64 6.64 2.08 0.23
C LYS A 64 5.59 2.29 -0.86
N PHE A 65 4.81 1.27 -1.17
CA PHE A 65 3.75 1.36 -2.18
C PHE A 65 2.64 2.33 -1.78
N CYS A 66 2.10 2.23 -0.56
CA CYS A 66 1.07 3.14 -0.05
C CYS A 66 1.56 4.60 -0.06
N ASN A 67 2.81 4.85 0.35
CA ASN A 67 3.40 6.18 0.34
C ASN A 67 3.51 6.75 -1.08
N LYS A 68 3.89 5.93 -2.06
CA LYS A 68 3.94 6.32 -3.47
C LYS A 68 2.55 6.72 -3.97
N ILE A 69 1.53 5.87 -3.79
CA ILE A 69 0.15 6.18 -4.20
C ILE A 69 -0.32 7.48 -3.58
N ARG A 70 -0.07 7.64 -2.27
CA ARG A 70 -0.47 8.85 -1.55
C ARG A 70 0.20 10.10 -2.13
N SER A 71 1.50 10.05 -2.44
CA SER A 71 2.21 11.18 -3.06
C SER A 71 1.65 11.57 -4.42
N LEU A 72 1.24 10.60 -5.24
CA LEU A 72 0.63 10.84 -6.55
C LEU A 72 -0.77 11.49 -6.40
N ASN A 73 -1.55 11.05 -5.42
CA ASN A 73 -2.87 11.62 -5.12
C ASN A 73 -2.76 13.06 -4.61
N TYR A 74 -1.78 13.37 -3.74
CA TYR A 74 -1.53 14.75 -3.33
C TYR A 74 -1.06 15.64 -4.48
N SER A 75 -0.25 15.12 -5.40
CA SER A 75 0.18 15.86 -6.60
C SER A 75 -0.97 16.15 -7.58
N THR A 76 -2.02 15.33 -7.58
CA THR A 76 -3.23 15.56 -8.40
C THR A 76 -4.24 16.48 -7.73
N GLU A 77 -4.31 16.54 -6.39
CA GLU A 77 -5.15 17.51 -5.68
C GLU A 77 -4.66 18.95 -5.81
N GLU A 78 -3.34 19.17 -5.88
CA GLU A 78 -2.78 20.52 -6.06
C GLU A 78 -3.19 21.15 -7.41
N ASN A 79 -3.44 20.31 -8.43
CA ASN A 79 -3.91 20.75 -9.75
C ASN A 79 -5.44 20.95 -9.85
N ARG A 80 -6.23 20.53 -8.86
CA ARG A 80 -7.71 20.69 -8.87
C ARG A 80 -8.21 21.93 -8.15
N LYS A 81 -7.35 22.70 -7.50
CA LYS A 81 -7.73 23.97 -6.84
C LYS A 81 -7.72 25.20 -7.76
N ASN A 82 -7.48 25.02 -9.05
CA ASN A 82 -7.38 26.10 -10.05
C ASN A 82 -8.49 26.09 -11.13
N PHE A 83 -9.65 25.48 -10.86
CA PHE A 83 -10.84 25.62 -11.71
C PHE A 83 -12.01 26.22 -10.93
#